data_AF-A0A5D2CSX5-F1
#
_entry.id   AF-A0A5D2CSX5-F1
#
_cell.length_a   1.000
_cell.length_b   1.000
_cell.length_c   1.000
_cell.angle_alpha   90.00
_cell.angle_beta   90.00
_cell.angle_gamma   90.00
#
_symmetry.space_group_name_H-M   'P 1'
#
loop_
_entity.id
_entity.type
_entity.pdbx_description
1 polymer ?
#
loop_
_entity_poly.entity_id
_entity_poly.type
_entity_poly.pdbx_seq_one_letter_code
_entity_poly.pdbx_strand_id
1 'polypeptide(L)'
;MKGHPEELGSLVEVLKSGMVTSHSGHQYKLQSDAKCDTMGTLWRILGVNNAAQRVFGEATGFSLLLTTLHSFQGDGHSEEPSLLVYIRVFTYLLRLMTAGVCGNTINRTKLHAIISSHTFYDLLSESGLLCADYEK
;
A
#
# COMPACT_ATOMS: atom_id res chain seq x y z
N MET A 1 14.94 -13.38 14.98
CA MET A 1 13.50 -13.58 14.66
C MET A 1 13.41 -13.89 13.16
N LYS A 2 12.78 -15.00 12.74
CA LYS A 2 12.65 -15.33 11.30
C LYS A 2 11.77 -14.28 10.60
N GLY A 3 12.11 -13.92 9.37
CA GLY A 3 11.47 -12.84 8.62
C GLY A 3 10.21 -13.25 7.83
N HIS A 4 9.83 -14.53 7.84
CA HIS A 4 8.64 -15.07 7.15
C HIS A 4 8.43 -14.51 5.73
N PRO A 5 9.42 -14.71 4.82
CA PRO A 5 9.44 -14.04 3.53
C PRO A 5 8.29 -14.43 2.61
N GLU A 6 7.84 -15.68 2.67
CA GLU A 6 6.76 -16.18 1.84
C GLU A 6 5.41 -15.61 2.31
N GLU A 7 5.16 -15.64 3.62
CA GLU A 7 3.89 -15.18 4.20
C GLU A 7 3.75 -13.66 4.07
N LEU A 8 4.81 -12.91 4.37
CA LEU A 8 4.80 -11.45 4.23
C LEU A 8 4.70 -11.03 2.76
N GLY A 9 5.43 -11.71 1.86
CA GLY A 9 5.35 -11.47 0.43
C GLY A 9 3.94 -11.72 -0.11
N SER A 10 3.30 -12.81 0.31
CA SER A 10 1.91 -13.12 -0.08
C SER A 10 0.93 -12.03 0.36
N LEU A 11 1.08 -11.49 1.58
CA LEU A 11 0.25 -10.38 2.05
C LEU A 11 0.46 -9.11 1.21
N VAL A 12 1.69 -8.83 0.80
CA VAL A 12 2.00 -7.70 -0.09
C VAL A 12 1.33 -7.89 -1.45
N GLU A 13 1.37 -9.08 -2.03
CA GLU A 13 0.71 -9.36 -3.32
C GLU A 13 -0.82 -9.29 -3.23
N VAL A 14 -1.41 -9.75 -2.12
CA VAL A 14 -2.86 -9.58 -1.85
C VAL A 14 -3.22 -8.10 -1.78
N LEU A 15 -2.43 -7.27 -1.09
CA LEU A 15 -2.68 -5.84 -1.00
C LEU A 15 -2.53 -5.12 -2.35
N LYS A 16 -1.54 -5.51 -3.16
CA LYS A 16 -1.33 -4.94 -4.51
C LYS A 16 -2.47 -5.28 -5.47
N SER A 17 -2.85 -6.57 -5.52
CA SER A 17 -3.93 -7.03 -6.41
C SER A 17 -5.29 -6.56 -5.93
N GLY A 18 -5.45 -6.34 -4.61
CA GLY A 18 -6.74 -6.07 -4.00
C GLY A 18 -7.69 -7.26 -4.08
N MET A 19 -7.17 -8.48 -4.32
CA MET A 19 -7.95 -9.70 -4.48
C MET A 19 -7.43 -10.79 -3.54
N VAL A 20 -8.33 -11.63 -3.05
CA VAL A 20 -8.01 -12.82 -2.25
C VAL A 20 -8.57 -14.04 -2.95
N THR A 21 -7.74 -15.08 -3.12
CA THR A 21 -8.14 -16.35 -3.72
C THR A 21 -8.45 -17.36 -2.62
N SER A 22 -9.66 -17.92 -2.62
CA SER A 22 -10.03 -19.02 -1.73
C SER A 22 -9.33 -20.33 -2.11
N HIS A 23 -9.36 -21.32 -1.22
CA HIS A 23 -8.86 -22.67 -1.51
C HIS A 23 -9.56 -23.32 -2.72
N SER A 24 -10.80 -22.91 -3.01
CA SER A 24 -11.55 -23.39 -4.18
C SER A 24 -11.21 -22.65 -5.49
N GLY A 25 -10.25 -21.72 -5.47
CA GLY A 25 -9.84 -20.93 -6.63
C GLY A 25 -10.69 -19.67 -6.89
N HIS A 26 -11.80 -19.48 -6.19
CA HIS A 26 -12.63 -18.27 -6.32
C HIS A 26 -11.89 -17.04 -5.80
N GLN A 27 -11.93 -15.95 -6.57
CA GLN A 27 -11.32 -14.67 -6.22
C GLN A 27 -12.36 -13.70 -5.65
N TYR A 28 -11.99 -13.00 -4.59
CA TYR A 28 -12.84 -12.04 -3.90
C TYR A 28 -12.13 -10.69 -3.83
N LYS A 29 -12.84 -9.60 -4.13
CA LYS A 29 -12.31 -8.24 -3.99
C LYS A 29 -12.17 -7.90 -2.51
N LEU A 30 -10.98 -7.46 -2.11
CA LEU A 30 -10.68 -7.04 -0.76
C LEU A 30 -11.32 -5.67 -0.48
N GLN A 31 -12.22 -5.64 0.50
CA GLN A 31 -12.89 -4.41 0.94
C GLN A 31 -11.91 -3.42 1.59
N SER A 32 -12.25 -2.14 1.58
CA SER A 32 -11.39 -1.06 2.10
C SER A 32 -11.04 -1.25 3.58
N ASP A 33 -11.98 -1.70 4.41
CA ASP A 33 -11.72 -2.01 5.82
C ASP A 33 -10.67 -3.12 5.97
N ALA A 34 -10.82 -4.22 5.22
CA ALA A 34 -9.86 -5.32 5.25
C ALA A 34 -8.47 -4.92 4.75
N LYS A 35 -8.39 -4.05 3.73
CA LYS A 35 -7.12 -3.42 3.31
C LYS A 35 -6.49 -2.64 4.47
N CYS A 36 -7.27 -1.78 5.15
CA CYS A 36 -6.79 -0.97 6.28
C CYS A 36 -6.30 -1.84 7.43
N ASP A 37 -7.06 -2.87 7.82
CA ASP A 37 -6.71 -3.77 8.93
C ASP A 37 -5.45 -4.57 8.63
N THR A 38 -5.29 -5.03 7.39
CA THR A 38 -4.09 -5.73 6.94
C THR A 38 -2.88 -4.80 6.99
N MET A 39 -2.98 -3.60 6.42
CA MET A 39 -1.89 -2.61 6.47
C MET A 39 -1.56 -2.17 7.90
N GLY A 40 -2.56 -2.00 8.76
CA GLY A 40 -2.39 -1.64 10.17
C GLY A 40 -1.74 -2.76 10.98
N THR A 41 -1.99 -4.02 10.63
CA THR A 41 -1.32 -5.18 11.23
C THR A 41 0.14 -5.25 10.76
N LEU A 42 0.38 -5.10 9.47
CA LEU A 42 1.74 -5.04 8.92
C LEU A 42 2.54 -3.89 9.56
N TRP A 43 1.96 -2.70 9.68
CA TRP A 43 2.59 -1.54 10.33
C TRP A 43 3.10 -1.87 11.74
N ARG A 44 2.25 -2.53 12.56
CA ARG A 44 2.64 -2.97 13.91
C ARG A 44 3.77 -4.00 13.89
N ILE A 45 3.74 -4.95 12.96
CA ILE A 45 4.79 -5.97 12.80
C ILE A 45 6.11 -5.31 12.38
N LEU A 46 6.10 -4.50 11.33
CA LEU A 46 7.30 -3.84 10.80
C LEU A 46 7.91 -2.89 11.84
N GLY A 47 7.08 -2.23 12.64
CA GLY A 47 7.53 -1.30 13.68
C GLY A 47 8.36 -1.94 14.79
N VAL A 48 8.26 -3.26 15.01
CA VAL A 48 9.00 -3.97 16.06
C VAL A 48 9.90 -5.10 15.53
N ASN A 49 9.88 -5.38 14.23
CA ASN A 49 10.62 -6.48 13.62
C ASN A 49 11.41 -6.02 12.37
N ASN A 50 12.69 -5.71 12.59
CA ASN A 50 13.62 -5.28 11.52
C ASN A 50 13.80 -6.33 10.40
N ALA A 51 13.67 -7.63 10.71
CA ALA A 51 13.76 -8.67 9.69
C ALA A 51 12.54 -8.63 8.76
N ALA A 52 11.33 -8.50 9.32
CA ALA A 52 10.10 -8.32 8.53
C ALA A 52 10.14 -7.02 7.72
N GLN A 53 10.70 -5.94 8.28
CA GLN A 53 10.89 -4.68 7.57
C GLN A 53 11.79 -4.83 6.34
N ARG A 54 12.90 -5.56 6.46
CA ARG A 54 13.78 -5.88 5.33
C ARG A 54 13.05 -6.70 4.27
N VAL A 55 12.37 -7.77 4.69
CA VAL A 55 11.58 -8.62 3.80
C VAL A 55 10.51 -7.81 3.06
N PHE A 56 9.81 -6.90 3.75
CA PHE A 56 8.81 -6.03 3.12
C PHE A 56 9.40 -5.23 1.95
N GLY A 57 10.60 -4.68 2.14
CA GLY A 57 11.31 -3.96 1.08
C GLY A 57 11.82 -4.88 -0.05
N GLU A 58 12.19 -6.12 0.25
CA GLU A 58 12.62 -7.14 -0.73
C GLU A 58 11.42 -7.65 -1.55
N ALA A 59 10.27 -7.84 -0.93
CA ALA A 59 9.00 -8.21 -1.55
C ALA A 59 8.32 -7.05 -2.29
N THR A 60 9.05 -5.98 -2.63
CA THR A 60 8.53 -4.79 -3.35
C THR A 60 7.34 -4.11 -2.66
N GLY A 61 7.26 -4.16 -1.33
CA GLY A 61 6.15 -3.58 -0.55
C GLY A 61 5.92 -2.08 -0.75
N PHE A 62 6.95 -1.32 -1.16
CA PHE A 62 6.79 0.11 -1.44
C PHE A 62 5.99 0.41 -2.73
N SER A 63 5.85 -0.56 -3.65
CA SER A 63 4.98 -0.38 -4.82
C SER A 63 3.48 -0.43 -4.47
N LEU A 64 3.14 -0.71 -3.20
CA LEU A 64 1.78 -0.51 -2.67
C LEU A 64 1.30 0.94 -2.84
N LEU A 65 2.20 1.93 -2.83
CA LEU A 65 1.87 3.32 -3.16
C LEU A 65 1.22 3.44 -4.54
N LEU A 66 1.89 2.91 -5.56
CA LEU A 66 1.44 2.99 -6.94
C LEU A 66 0.14 2.21 -7.14
N THR A 67 0.10 0.96 -6.69
CA THR A 67 -1.08 0.09 -6.86
C THR A 67 -2.31 0.61 -6.10
N THR A 68 -2.12 1.21 -4.92
CA THR A 68 -3.23 1.81 -4.17
C THR A 68 -3.76 3.05 -4.86
N LEU A 69 -2.89 3.98 -5.29
CA LEU A 69 -3.31 5.19 -6.00
C LEU A 69 -4.00 4.86 -7.32
N HIS A 70 -3.45 3.94 -8.09
CA HIS A 70 -4.09 3.42 -9.31
C HIS A 70 -5.47 2.83 -9.01
N SER A 71 -5.66 2.15 -7.87
CA SER A 71 -6.97 1.60 -7.52
C SER A 71 -8.04 2.65 -7.18
N PHE A 72 -7.64 3.89 -6.89
CA PHE A 72 -8.58 5.00 -6.67
C PHE A 72 -9.15 5.56 -7.98
N GLN A 73 -8.47 5.30 -9.11
CA GLN A 73 -8.86 5.74 -10.45
C GLN A 73 -9.94 4.83 -11.11
N GLY A 74 -10.53 3.89 -10.35
CA GLY A 74 -11.37 2.83 -10.90
C GLY A 74 -12.57 3.28 -11.76
N ASP A 75 -12.90 2.46 -12.76
CA ASP A 75 -13.97 2.64 -13.77
C ASP A 75 -15.23 3.29 -13.17
N GLY A 76 -15.61 4.46 -13.70
CA GLY A 76 -16.66 5.36 -13.20
C GLY A 76 -18.10 4.82 -13.23
N HIS A 77 -18.33 3.59 -12.78
CA HIS A 77 -19.60 2.86 -12.76
C HIS A 77 -19.91 2.13 -11.43
N SER A 78 -19.15 2.40 -10.36
CA SER A 78 -19.50 1.94 -9.01
C SER A 78 -19.83 3.14 -8.15
N GLU A 79 -20.83 3.00 -7.25
CA GLU A 79 -21.11 3.95 -6.17
C GLU A 79 -19.78 4.47 -5.62
N GLU A 80 -19.46 5.73 -5.91
CA GLU A 80 -18.14 6.30 -5.63
C GLU A 80 -17.81 6.03 -4.16
N PRO A 81 -16.68 5.36 -3.86
CA PRO A 81 -16.20 5.32 -2.49
C PRO A 81 -16.04 6.77 -2.04
N SER A 82 -16.74 7.17 -0.98
CA SER A 82 -16.60 8.53 -0.46
C SER A 82 -15.11 8.87 -0.31
N LEU A 83 -14.70 10.09 -0.66
CA LEU A 83 -13.31 10.56 -0.52
C LEU A 83 -12.68 10.20 0.84
N LEU A 84 -13.51 10.13 1.90
CA LEU A 84 -13.14 9.66 3.24
C LEU A 84 -12.55 8.24 3.26
N VAL A 85 -13.05 7.32 2.43
CA VAL A 85 -12.51 5.96 2.27
C VAL A 85 -11.11 6.01 1.66
N TYR A 86 -10.89 6.82 0.62
CA TYR A 86 -9.56 6.97 0.01
C TYR A 86 -8.56 7.60 0.98
N ILE A 87 -8.96 8.67 1.68
CA ILE A 87 -8.14 9.29 2.72
C ILE A 87 -7.78 8.27 3.80
N ARG A 88 -8.74 7.45 4.25
CA ARG A 88 -8.49 6.43 5.27
C ARG A 88 -7.51 5.38 4.76
N VAL A 89 -7.75 4.78 3.59
CA VAL A 89 -6.85 3.77 3.00
C VAL A 89 -5.43 4.35 2.83
N PHE A 90 -5.32 5.57 2.29
CA PHE A 90 -4.04 6.24 2.09
C PHE A 90 -3.32 6.54 3.42
N THR A 91 -4.05 6.90 4.47
CA THR A 91 -3.48 7.10 5.82
C THR A 91 -2.84 5.83 6.36
N TYR A 92 -3.50 4.67 6.23
CA TYR A 92 -2.94 3.39 6.66
C TYR A 92 -1.73 2.99 5.81
N LEU A 93 -1.78 3.28 4.51
CA LEU A 93 -0.66 3.05 3.60
C LEU A 93 0.57 3.88 3.99
N LEU A 94 0.40 5.18 4.25
CA LEU A 94 1.50 6.06 4.69
C LEU A 94 2.12 5.57 6.01
N ARG A 95 1.30 5.16 6.99
CA ARG A 95 1.80 4.54 8.24
C ARG A 95 2.66 3.31 7.95
N LEU A 96 2.20 2.44 7.06
CA LEU A 96 2.95 1.25 6.65
C LEU A 96 4.28 1.63 5.98
N MET A 97 4.28 2.61 5.07
CA MET A 97 5.51 3.11 4.43
C MET A 97 6.51 3.64 5.48
N THR A 98 6.03 4.44 6.44
CA THR A 98 6.87 4.97 7.53
C THR A 98 7.51 3.87 8.35
N ALA A 99 6.76 2.85 8.78
CA ALA A 99 7.35 1.71 9.48
C ALA A 99 8.30 0.91 8.57
N GLY A 100 7.99 0.78 7.29
CA GLY A 100 8.84 0.12 6.30
C GLY A 100 10.23 0.75 6.16
N VAL A 101 10.39 2.05 6.44
CA VAL A 101 11.67 2.76 6.27
C VAL A 101 12.36 3.19 7.56
N CYS A 102 11.64 3.17 8.69
CA CYS A 102 12.14 3.61 9.99
C CYS A 102 13.46 2.89 10.35
N GLY A 103 14.56 3.64 10.54
CA GLY A 103 15.86 3.04 10.86
C GLY A 103 16.53 2.22 9.75
N ASN A 104 15.92 2.11 8.55
CA ASN A 104 16.41 1.26 7.46
C ASN A 104 16.77 2.06 6.21
N THR A 105 18.06 2.29 6.00
CA THR A 105 18.58 3.11 4.89
C THR A 105 18.27 2.51 3.52
N ILE A 106 18.37 1.18 3.38
CA ILE A 106 18.10 0.49 2.10
C ILE A 106 16.64 0.71 1.70
N ASN A 107 15.72 0.54 2.64
CA ASN A 107 14.31 0.74 2.40
C ASN A 107 13.96 2.21 2.15
N ARG A 108 14.66 3.18 2.79
CA ARG A 108 14.53 4.60 2.44
C ARG A 108 14.89 4.86 0.98
N THR A 109 15.97 4.29 0.48
CA THR A 109 16.35 4.43 -0.94
C THR A 109 15.29 3.84 -1.87
N LYS A 110 14.73 2.67 -1.53
CA LYS A 110 13.65 2.04 -2.30
C LYS A 110 12.38 2.89 -2.34
N LEU A 111 11.95 3.42 -1.18
CA LEU A 111 10.81 4.32 -1.10
C LEU A 111 11.08 5.61 -1.88
N HIS A 112 12.28 6.19 -1.75
CA HIS A 112 12.66 7.41 -2.46
C HIS A 112 12.55 7.24 -3.98
N ALA A 113 13.01 6.11 -4.52
CA ALA A 113 12.88 5.83 -5.95
C ALA A 113 11.42 5.80 -6.42
N ILE A 114 10.49 5.30 -5.59
CA ILE A 114 9.04 5.29 -5.90
C ILE A 114 8.49 6.72 -5.87
N ILE A 115 8.68 7.47 -4.78
CA ILE A 115 8.06 8.80 -4.62
C ILE A 115 8.63 9.86 -5.55
N SER A 116 9.88 9.69 -6.01
CA SER A 116 10.51 10.56 -7.01
C SER A 116 10.18 10.16 -8.44
N SER A 117 9.42 9.07 -8.65
CA SER A 117 9.04 8.63 -9.99
C SER A 117 7.89 9.46 -10.56
N HIS A 118 7.91 9.67 -11.87
CA HIS A 118 6.82 10.34 -12.58
C HIS A 118 5.49 9.60 -12.40
N THR A 119 5.51 8.27 -12.46
CA THR A 119 4.33 7.43 -12.23
C THR A 119 3.67 7.68 -10.90
N PHE A 120 4.43 7.90 -9.82
CA PHE A 120 3.85 8.23 -8.52
C PHE A 120 3.13 9.58 -8.56
N TYR A 121 3.74 10.59 -9.19
CA TYR A 121 3.16 11.92 -9.32
C TYR A 121 1.85 11.89 -10.13
N ASP A 122 1.82 11.23 -11.28
CA ASP A 122 0.63 11.13 -12.13
C ASP A 122 -0.50 10.45 -11.37
N LEU A 123 -0.22 9.29 -10.76
CA LEU A 123 -1.22 8.56 -9.99
C LEU A 123 -1.74 9.34 -8.78
N LEU A 124 -0.89 10.13 -8.12
CA LEU A 124 -1.30 10.97 -6.99
C LEU A 124 -2.19 12.13 -7.44
N SER A 125 -1.82 12.82 -8.53
CA SER A 125 -2.62 13.93 -9.07
C SER A 125 -3.99 13.48 -9.56
N GLU A 126 -4.07 12.31 -10.18
CA GLU A 126 -5.31 11.71 -10.68
C GLU A 126 -6.13 11.00 -9.59
N SER A 127 -5.60 10.83 -8.38
CA SER A 127 -6.26 10.06 -7.31
C SER A 127 -7.48 10.75 -6.68
N GLY A 128 -7.67 12.06 -6.93
CA GLY A 128 -8.66 12.89 -6.25
C GLY A 128 -8.33 13.23 -4.80
N LEU A 129 -7.15 12.84 -4.29
CA LEU A 129 -6.66 13.22 -2.96
C LEU A 129 -6.10 14.64 -2.91
N LEU A 130 -5.60 15.13 -4.05
CA LEU A 130 -5.06 16.48 -4.20
C LEU A 130 -6.16 17.42 -4.68
N CYS A 131 -6.15 18.65 -4.15
CA CYS A 131 -7.06 19.70 -4.58
C CYS A 131 -6.27 20.68 -5.45
N ALA A 132 -6.56 20.68 -6.76
CA ALA A 132 -5.86 21.53 -7.73
C ALA A 132 -5.92 23.03 -7.39
N ASP A 133 -6.94 23.46 -6.64
CA ASP A 133 -7.09 24.86 -6.22
C ASP A 133 -6.02 25.32 -5.21
N TYR A 134 -5.35 24.38 -4.53
CA TYR A 134 -4.39 24.65 -3.46
C TYR A 134 -2.95 24.23 -3.79
N GLU A 135 -2.70 23.68 -4.98
CA GLU A 135 -1.36 23.32 -5.46
C GLU A 135 -0.84 24.38 -6.43
N LYS A 136 -0.35 25.49 -5.86
CA LYS A 136 0.33 26.57 -6.60
C LYS A 136 1.84 26.39 -6.60
#